data_AF-A0A353D3X2-F1
#
_entry.id   AF-A0A353D3X2-F1
#
_cell.length_a   1.000
_cell.length_b   1.000
_cell.length_c   1.000
_cell.angle_alpha   90.00
_cell.angle_beta   90.00
_cell.angle_gamma   90.00
#
_symmetry.space_group_name_H-M   'P 1'
#
loop_
_entity.id
_entity.type
_entity.pdbx_description
1 polymer ?
#
loop_
_entity_poly.entity_id
_entity_poly.type
_entity_poly.pdbx_seq_one_letter_code
_entity_poly.pdbx_strand_id
1 'polypeptide(L)'
;MRKLLILLLLLFCALFYFHSEWLGALGEALVEDDASATADVAIVLATGVDYPPRLIQAARLYRDKRVEYVLIDGNRKTDVLRKLEQQGFKRAAPWYEDSLRILEMLGVPRDRVLTVSVEDAFDTVSEAQGIIPVLIEHNVGTVIITTSKFHTRRALYVWQKVLKRQDGIYASAADSDPFDPDSWWTDGRQIRQLLAEYGALIYYMWRRPWET
;
A
#
# COMPACT_ATOMS: atom_id res chain seq x y z
N MET A 1 29.80 38.78 -0.98
CA MET A 1 29.96 37.76 -2.05
C MET A 1 30.90 36.62 -1.64
N ARG A 2 32.20 36.84 -1.36
CA ARG A 2 33.14 35.74 -0.99
C ARG A 2 32.70 34.89 0.22
N LYS A 3 32.24 35.53 1.30
CA LYS A 3 31.73 34.83 2.50
C LYS A 3 30.48 33.99 2.22
N LEU A 4 29.58 34.49 1.37
CA LEU A 4 28.37 33.77 0.96
C LEU A 4 28.73 32.54 0.12
N LEU A 5 29.69 32.68 -0.79
CA LEU A 5 30.14 31.58 -1.65
C LEU A 5 30.82 30.47 -0.84
N ILE A 6 31.63 30.84 0.15
CA ILE A 6 32.23 29.90 1.10
C ILE A 6 31.14 29.19 1.91
N LEU A 7 30.14 29.92 2.39
CA LEU A 7 29.03 29.33 3.16
C LEU A 7 28.20 28.33 2.32
N LEU A 8 27.89 28.68 1.08
CA LEU A 8 27.18 27.78 0.16
C LEU A 8 28.01 26.53 -0.18
N LEU A 9 29.32 26.68 -0.35
CA LEU A 9 30.21 25.55 -0.59
C LEU A 9 30.26 24.62 0.63
N LEU A 10 30.40 25.18 1.83
CA LEU A 10 30.40 24.39 3.08
C LEU A 10 29.07 23.66 3.26
N LEU A 11 27.94 24.33 2.98
CA LEU A 11 26.62 23.72 3.02
C LEU A 11 26.50 22.57 2.01
N PHE A 12 26.95 22.77 0.77
CA PHE A 12 26.95 21.73 -0.26
C PHE A 12 27.82 20.53 0.14
N CYS A 13 29.04 20.76 0.64
CA CYS A 13 29.90 19.70 1.13
C CYS A 13 29.27 18.94 2.31
N ALA A 14 28.60 19.63 3.23
CA ALA A 14 27.89 18.99 4.33
C ALA A 14 26.72 18.14 3.82
N LEU A 15 25.87 18.68 2.93
CA LEU A 15 24.75 17.94 2.34
C LEU A 15 25.21 16.71 1.54
N PHE A 16 26.35 16.82 0.85
CA PHE A 16 26.94 15.72 0.10
C PHE A 16 27.56 14.66 1.04
N TYR A 17 28.28 15.09 2.07
CA TYR A 17 28.91 14.17 3.03
C TYR A 17 27.87 13.38 3.83
N PHE A 18 26.82 14.07 4.32
CA PHE A 18 25.74 13.48 5.11
C PHE A 18 24.53 13.05 4.26
N HIS A 19 24.74 12.73 2.98
CA HIS A 19 23.62 12.42 2.07
C HIS A 19 22.84 11.20 2.50
N SER A 20 23.53 10.17 2.99
CA SER A 20 22.89 8.92 3.38
C SER A 20 21.91 9.11 4.54
N GLU A 21 22.23 9.98 5.50
CA GLU A 21 21.41 10.24 6.67
C GLU A 21 20.12 11.00 6.32
N TRP A 22 20.21 12.09 5.56
CA TRP A 22 19.02 12.86 5.23
C TRP A 22 18.19 12.22 4.11
N LEU A 23 18.81 11.51 3.16
CA LEU A 23 18.07 10.72 2.18
C LEU A 23 17.42 9.50 2.85
N GLY A 24 18.11 8.83 3.77
CA GLY A 24 17.56 7.75 4.59
C GLY A 24 16.33 8.20 5.37
N ALA A 25 16.41 9.36 6.02
CA ALA A 25 15.28 9.97 6.71
C ALA A 25 14.08 10.26 5.78
N LEU A 26 14.30 10.59 4.50
CA LEU A 26 13.22 10.74 3.52
C LEU A 26 12.59 9.39 3.13
N GLY A 27 13.40 8.33 3.03
CA GLY A 27 12.91 6.99 2.77
C GLY A 27 12.07 6.47 3.93
N GLU A 28 12.60 6.52 5.15
CA GLU A 28 11.92 6.13 6.38
C GLU A 28 10.65 6.96 6.63
N ALA A 29 10.65 8.23 6.24
CA ALA A 29 9.47 9.07 6.29
C ALA A 29 8.36 8.68 5.27
N LEU A 30 8.45 7.56 4.57
CA LEU A 30 7.32 6.98 3.84
C LEU A 30 6.83 5.68 4.47
N VAL A 31 7.59 5.12 5.40
CA VAL A 31 7.33 3.81 6.00
C VAL A 31 6.57 3.98 7.31
N GLU A 32 5.39 3.40 7.37
CA GLU A 32 4.59 3.17 8.56
C GLU A 32 4.44 1.65 8.74
N ASP A 33 4.79 1.14 9.90
CA ASP A 33 4.63 -0.26 10.23
C ASP A 33 4.28 -0.41 11.72
N ASP A 34 3.03 -0.79 11.98
CA ASP A 34 2.53 -1.02 13.31
C ASP A 34 2.85 -2.46 13.74
N ALA A 35 4.11 -2.71 14.12
CA ALA A 35 4.61 -4.06 14.38
C ALA A 35 3.81 -4.87 15.44
N SER A 36 3.18 -4.19 16.40
CA SER A 36 2.37 -4.83 17.46
C SER A 36 0.86 -4.82 17.20
N ALA A 37 0.39 -4.23 16.10
CA ALA A 37 -1.04 -4.13 15.84
C ALA A 37 -1.68 -5.50 15.62
N THR A 38 -2.87 -5.66 16.17
CA THR A 38 -3.80 -6.76 15.88
C THR A 38 -5.07 -6.17 15.29
N ALA A 39 -5.71 -6.87 14.37
CA ALA A 39 -6.94 -6.42 13.72
C ALA A 39 -7.82 -7.61 13.32
N ASP A 40 -9.06 -7.35 12.93
CA ASP A 40 -9.95 -8.41 12.45
C ASP A 40 -9.47 -8.92 11.07
N VAL A 41 -8.97 -8.02 10.23
CA VAL A 41 -8.57 -8.33 8.85
C VAL A 41 -7.28 -7.64 8.40
N ALA A 42 -6.44 -8.35 7.63
CA ALA A 42 -5.37 -7.75 6.84
C ALA A 42 -5.87 -7.48 5.42
N ILE A 43 -5.86 -6.22 4.99
CA ILE A 43 -6.28 -5.80 3.65
C ILE A 43 -5.05 -5.70 2.76
N VAL A 44 -5.00 -6.47 1.68
CA VAL A 44 -3.88 -6.50 0.74
C VAL A 44 -4.17 -5.55 -0.42
N LEU A 45 -3.59 -4.34 -0.38
CA LEU A 45 -3.83 -3.36 -1.44
C LEU A 45 -3.32 -3.87 -2.80
N ALA A 46 -4.19 -3.88 -3.79
CA ALA A 46 -3.87 -4.19 -5.17
C ALA A 46 -3.21 -3.01 -5.92
N THR A 47 -3.28 -1.78 -5.40
CA THR A 47 -2.67 -0.60 -6.05
C THR A 47 -1.14 -0.58 -5.93
N GLY A 48 -0.41 -0.68 -7.04
CA GLY A 48 1.05 -0.62 -7.05
C GLY A 48 1.69 -1.68 -7.95
N VAL A 49 3.00 -1.87 -7.79
CA VAL A 49 3.82 -2.65 -8.74
C VAL A 49 4.04 -4.09 -8.27
N ASP A 50 4.31 -4.30 -6.97
CA ASP A 50 4.68 -5.60 -6.42
C ASP A 50 3.58 -6.12 -5.47
N TYR A 51 2.66 -6.93 -6.00
CA TYR A 51 1.57 -7.53 -5.22
C TYR A 51 2.01 -8.75 -4.37
N PRO A 52 2.88 -9.68 -4.86
CA PRO A 52 3.26 -10.86 -4.09
C PRO A 52 3.90 -10.59 -2.71
N PRO A 53 4.80 -9.61 -2.53
CA PRO A 53 5.31 -9.24 -1.20
C PRO A 53 4.20 -8.90 -0.19
N ARG A 54 3.10 -8.30 -0.67
CA ARG A 54 1.96 -7.90 0.18
C ARG A 54 1.13 -9.10 0.60
N LEU A 55 0.95 -10.07 -0.31
CA LEU A 55 0.34 -11.36 0.03
C LEU A 55 1.17 -12.13 1.06
N ILE A 56 2.51 -12.13 0.89
CA ILE A 56 3.43 -12.76 1.85
C ILE A 56 3.29 -12.12 3.23
N GLN A 57 3.25 -10.79 3.29
CA GLN A 57 3.09 -10.07 4.55
C GLN A 57 1.72 -10.35 5.20
N ALA A 58 0.63 -10.34 4.44
CA ALA A 58 -0.70 -10.64 4.98
C ALA A 58 -0.81 -12.08 5.48
N ALA A 59 -0.21 -13.04 4.78
CA ALA A 59 -0.12 -14.42 5.24
C ALA A 59 0.70 -14.55 6.54
N ARG A 60 1.77 -13.76 6.68
CA ARG A 60 2.53 -13.69 7.94
C ARG A 60 1.69 -13.13 9.08
N LEU A 61 0.98 -12.01 8.87
CA LEU A 61 0.07 -11.44 9.87
C LEU A 61 -0.98 -12.48 10.34
N TYR A 62 -1.54 -13.25 9.42
CA TYR A 62 -2.49 -14.31 9.75
C TYR A 62 -1.83 -15.44 10.57
N ARG A 63 -0.68 -15.97 10.13
CA ARG A 63 0.03 -17.03 10.84
C ARG A 63 0.50 -16.62 12.23
N ASP A 64 0.89 -15.36 12.38
CA ASP A 64 1.30 -14.76 13.65
C ASP A 64 0.09 -14.43 14.56
N LYS A 65 -1.13 -14.79 14.13
CA LYS A 65 -2.40 -14.53 14.83
C LYS A 65 -2.66 -13.05 15.11
N ARG A 66 -2.12 -12.18 14.25
CA ARG A 66 -2.35 -10.73 14.31
C ARG A 66 -3.65 -10.34 13.60
N VAL A 67 -4.14 -11.18 12.69
CA VAL A 67 -5.44 -11.03 12.03
C VAL A 67 -6.21 -12.33 11.94
N GLU A 68 -7.53 -12.27 11.89
CA GLU A 68 -8.40 -13.45 11.73
C GLU A 68 -8.70 -13.78 10.27
N TYR A 69 -8.70 -12.77 9.39
CA TYR A 69 -8.97 -12.88 7.97
C TYR A 69 -7.94 -12.11 7.13
N VAL A 70 -7.78 -12.53 5.88
CA VAL A 70 -7.11 -11.74 4.85
C VAL A 70 -8.15 -11.29 3.84
N LEU A 71 -8.16 -10.01 3.49
CA LEU A 71 -9.00 -9.47 2.43
C LEU A 71 -8.11 -9.09 1.26
N ILE A 72 -8.39 -9.69 0.10
CA ILE A 72 -7.78 -9.30 -1.17
C ILE A 72 -8.82 -8.55 -2.00
N ASP A 73 -8.43 -7.38 -2.48
CA ASP A 73 -9.21 -6.62 -3.44
C ASP A 73 -8.63 -6.74 -4.85
N GLY A 74 -9.40 -6.39 -5.86
CA GLY A 74 -8.91 -6.38 -7.23
C GLY A 74 -10.02 -6.41 -8.27
N ASN A 75 -9.78 -7.15 -9.35
CA ASN A 75 -10.67 -7.20 -10.52
C ASN A 75 -10.92 -5.84 -11.19
N ARG A 76 -9.89 -5.00 -11.31
CA ARG A 76 -9.92 -3.69 -12.00
C ARG A 76 -10.37 -3.81 -13.46
N LYS A 77 -11.66 -3.98 -13.70
CA LYS A 77 -12.22 -4.16 -15.04
C LYS A 77 -12.28 -2.81 -15.73
N THR A 78 -11.49 -2.67 -16.77
CA THR A 78 -11.60 -1.53 -17.69
C THR A 78 -12.77 -1.73 -18.65
N ASP A 79 -13.24 -0.64 -19.27
CA ASP A 79 -14.24 -0.70 -20.35
C ASP A 79 -13.82 -1.61 -21.51
N VAL A 80 -12.51 -1.71 -21.75
CA VAL A 80 -11.95 -2.63 -22.76
C VAL A 80 -12.24 -4.07 -22.37
N LEU A 81 -11.98 -4.46 -21.12
CA LEU A 81 -12.27 -5.80 -20.65
C LEU A 81 -13.77 -6.09 -20.65
N ARG A 82 -14.61 -5.12 -20.24
CA ARG A 82 -16.08 -5.27 -20.29
C ARG A 82 -16.58 -5.54 -21.72
N LYS A 83 -16.03 -4.83 -22.72
CA LYS A 83 -16.35 -5.06 -24.14
C LYS A 83 -15.93 -6.46 -24.60
N LEU A 84 -14.75 -6.95 -24.19
CA LEU A 84 -14.32 -8.31 -24.48
C LEU A 84 -15.24 -9.36 -23.83
N GLU A 85 -15.63 -9.16 -22.58
CA GLU A 85 -16.57 -10.05 -21.87
C GLU A 85 -17.94 -10.10 -22.57
N GLN A 86 -18.44 -8.95 -23.05
CA GLN A 86 -19.66 -8.89 -23.87
C GLN A 86 -19.54 -9.63 -25.21
N GLN A 87 -18.32 -9.75 -25.75
CA GLN A 87 -18.02 -10.53 -26.95
C GLN A 87 -17.77 -12.03 -26.65
N GLY A 88 -17.91 -12.44 -25.39
CA GLY A 88 -17.79 -13.84 -24.97
C GLY A 88 -16.44 -14.22 -24.38
N PHE A 89 -15.52 -13.27 -24.17
CA PHE A 89 -14.30 -13.54 -23.41
C PHE A 89 -14.65 -13.96 -21.97
N LYS A 90 -14.11 -15.10 -21.53
CA LYS A 90 -14.25 -15.58 -20.16
C LYS A 90 -12.86 -15.94 -19.65
N ARG A 91 -12.52 -15.46 -18.45
CA ARG A 91 -11.29 -15.88 -17.77
C ARG A 91 -11.37 -17.38 -17.44
N ALA A 92 -10.22 -18.05 -17.48
CA ALA A 92 -10.14 -19.48 -17.14
C ALA A 92 -10.41 -19.73 -15.65
N ALA A 93 -10.10 -18.76 -14.80
CA ALA A 93 -10.33 -18.79 -13.36
C ALA A 93 -10.86 -17.43 -12.86
N PRO A 94 -11.47 -17.38 -11.67
CA PRO A 94 -11.76 -16.12 -10.99
C PRO A 94 -10.51 -15.25 -10.85
N TRP A 95 -10.70 -13.94 -10.83
CA TRP A 95 -9.62 -12.95 -10.80
C TRP A 95 -8.70 -13.07 -9.59
N TYR A 96 -9.20 -13.63 -8.49
CA TYR A 96 -8.50 -13.78 -7.21
C TYR A 96 -7.80 -15.13 -7.07
N GLU A 97 -7.97 -16.08 -7.99
CA GLU A 97 -7.55 -17.47 -7.77
C GLU A 97 -6.03 -17.61 -7.57
N ASP A 98 -5.22 -16.85 -8.30
CA ASP A 98 -3.75 -16.87 -8.12
C ASP A 98 -3.35 -16.35 -6.74
N SER A 99 -3.93 -15.22 -6.31
CA SER A 99 -3.71 -14.65 -4.98
C SER A 99 -4.16 -15.62 -3.87
N LEU A 100 -5.31 -16.27 -4.07
CA LEU A 100 -5.86 -17.25 -3.14
C LEU A 100 -4.95 -18.48 -3.01
N ARG A 101 -4.40 -18.98 -4.13
CA ARG A 101 -3.43 -20.09 -4.13
C ARG A 101 -2.13 -19.71 -3.44
N ILE A 102 -1.62 -18.50 -3.66
CA ILE A 102 -0.42 -18.00 -2.97
C ILE A 102 -0.67 -17.96 -1.46
N LEU A 103 -1.80 -17.38 -1.03
CA LEU A 103 -2.16 -17.31 0.39
C LEU A 103 -2.33 -18.72 1.00
N GLU A 104 -2.97 -19.64 0.29
CA GLU A 104 -3.12 -21.04 0.68
C GLU A 104 -1.77 -21.75 0.84
N MET A 105 -0.86 -21.59 -0.13
CA MET A 105 0.52 -22.09 -0.05
C MET A 105 1.29 -21.52 1.14
N LEU A 106 0.97 -20.28 1.54
CA LEU A 106 1.59 -19.60 2.67
C LEU A 106 0.87 -19.85 4.01
N GLY A 107 -0.13 -20.73 4.03
CA GLY A 107 -0.79 -21.20 5.25
C GLY A 107 -2.04 -20.42 5.67
N VAL A 108 -2.65 -19.64 4.77
CA VAL A 108 -3.96 -19.01 5.00
C VAL A 108 -5.05 -19.88 4.34
N PRO A 109 -5.92 -20.54 5.13
CA PRO A 109 -7.02 -21.34 4.58
C PRO A 109 -7.95 -20.51 3.68
N ARG A 110 -8.52 -21.13 2.63
CA ARG A 110 -9.38 -20.41 1.66
C ARG A 110 -10.61 -19.78 2.31
N ASP A 111 -11.19 -20.41 3.33
CA ASP A 111 -12.33 -19.88 4.11
C ASP A 111 -11.94 -18.71 5.03
N ARG A 112 -10.65 -18.36 5.09
CA ARG A 112 -10.10 -17.21 5.81
C ARG A 112 -9.68 -16.07 4.88
N VAL A 113 -10.00 -16.19 3.58
CA VAL A 113 -9.74 -15.15 2.59
C VAL A 113 -11.06 -14.56 2.08
N LEU A 114 -11.25 -13.26 2.28
CA LEU A 114 -12.33 -12.48 1.70
C LEU A 114 -11.87 -11.88 0.37
N THR A 115 -12.69 -11.98 -0.68
CA THR A 115 -12.34 -11.48 -2.01
C THR A 115 -13.30 -10.38 -2.44
N VAL A 116 -12.78 -9.18 -2.72
CA VAL A 116 -13.61 -8.01 -3.09
C VAL A 116 -13.27 -7.54 -4.49
N SER A 117 -14.26 -7.53 -5.37
CA SER A 117 -14.11 -7.00 -6.72
C SER A 117 -14.39 -5.50 -6.73
N VAL A 118 -13.36 -4.68 -6.93
CA VAL A 118 -13.49 -3.22 -7.07
C VAL A 118 -13.12 -2.83 -8.51
N GLU A 119 -14.10 -2.90 -9.40
CA GLU A 119 -13.86 -2.83 -10.85
C GLU A 119 -13.24 -1.50 -11.31
N ASP A 120 -13.65 -0.39 -10.71
CA ASP A 120 -13.19 0.96 -11.09
C ASP A 120 -12.23 1.57 -10.04
N ALA A 121 -11.54 0.75 -9.25
CA ALA A 121 -10.50 1.22 -8.33
C ALA A 121 -9.18 1.49 -9.06
N PHE A 122 -8.95 2.74 -9.45
CA PHE A 122 -7.70 3.17 -10.12
C PHE A 122 -6.70 3.82 -9.16
N ASP A 123 -7.11 4.11 -7.94
CA ASP A 123 -6.27 4.72 -6.90
C ASP A 123 -6.61 4.17 -5.51
N THR A 124 -5.81 4.56 -4.52
CA THR A 124 -5.96 4.10 -3.13
C THR A 124 -7.28 4.57 -2.50
N VAL A 125 -7.88 5.66 -2.98
CA VAL A 125 -9.14 6.21 -2.44
C VAL A 125 -10.32 5.36 -2.88
N SER A 126 -10.41 5.09 -4.18
CA SER A 126 -11.45 4.24 -4.78
C SER A 126 -11.36 2.79 -4.30
N GLU A 127 -10.14 2.29 -4.07
CA GLU A 127 -9.90 1.00 -3.40
C GLU A 127 -10.48 0.99 -1.98
N ALA A 128 -10.14 1.98 -1.15
CA ALA A 128 -10.66 2.09 0.21
C ALA A 128 -12.20 2.23 0.25
N GLN A 129 -12.77 3.07 -0.63
CA GLN A 129 -14.21 3.27 -0.72
C GLN A 129 -14.96 2.00 -1.15
N GLY A 130 -14.41 1.26 -2.12
CA GLY A 130 -15.00 0.02 -2.63
C GLY A 130 -15.03 -1.12 -1.61
N ILE A 131 -14.16 -1.08 -0.60
CA ILE A 131 -14.07 -2.11 0.44
C ILE A 131 -15.04 -1.83 1.61
N ILE A 132 -15.49 -0.59 1.83
CA ILE A 132 -16.40 -0.22 2.94
C ILE A 132 -17.61 -1.14 3.06
N PRO A 133 -18.37 -1.47 1.99
CA PRO A 133 -19.55 -2.32 2.11
C PRO A 133 -19.23 -3.69 2.71
N VAL A 134 -18.07 -4.26 2.35
CA VAL A 134 -17.62 -5.57 2.85
C VAL A 134 -17.22 -5.49 4.31
N LEU A 135 -16.56 -4.40 4.74
CA LEU A 135 -16.26 -4.21 6.15
C LEU A 135 -17.54 -4.13 7.00
N ILE A 136 -18.57 -3.47 6.48
CA ILE A 136 -19.88 -3.36 7.16
C ILE A 136 -20.58 -4.72 7.20
N GLU A 137 -20.67 -5.41 6.06
CA GLU A 137 -21.33 -6.73 5.94
C GLU A 137 -20.73 -7.77 6.91
N HIS A 138 -19.41 -7.75 7.05
CA HIS A 138 -18.67 -8.68 7.90
C HIS A 138 -18.45 -8.17 9.34
N ASN A 139 -19.01 -7.02 9.73
CA ASN A 139 -18.82 -6.39 11.04
C ASN A 139 -17.34 -6.20 11.42
N VAL A 140 -16.50 -5.85 10.45
CA VAL A 140 -15.07 -5.60 10.65
C VAL A 140 -14.87 -4.25 11.34
N GLY A 141 -14.33 -4.28 12.56
CA GLY A 141 -14.07 -3.11 13.39
C GLY A 141 -12.63 -2.61 13.30
N THR A 142 -11.67 -3.46 12.92
CA THR A 142 -10.24 -3.12 12.87
C THR A 142 -9.57 -3.72 11.64
N VAL A 143 -8.64 -2.98 11.04
CA VAL A 143 -7.95 -3.37 9.80
C VAL A 143 -6.45 -3.11 9.88
N ILE A 144 -5.65 -4.01 9.30
CA ILE A 144 -4.24 -3.76 8.98
C ILE A 144 -4.10 -3.66 7.46
N ILE A 145 -3.65 -2.51 6.97
CA ILE A 145 -3.42 -2.25 5.56
C ILE A 145 -2.03 -2.75 5.19
N THR A 146 -1.98 -3.79 4.36
CA THR A 146 -0.73 -4.44 3.96
C THR A 146 -0.31 -3.95 2.57
N THR A 147 0.86 -3.31 2.49
CA THR A 147 1.36 -2.77 1.21
C THR A 147 2.88 -2.62 1.17
N SER A 148 3.42 -2.20 0.03
CA SER A 148 4.85 -1.93 -0.16
C SER A 148 5.36 -0.86 0.82
N LYS A 149 6.60 -0.97 1.30
CA LYS A 149 7.19 -0.08 2.33
C LYS A 149 6.96 1.40 2.03
N PHE A 150 7.35 1.84 0.84
CA PHE A 150 7.20 3.23 0.37
C PHE A 150 5.75 3.75 0.36
N HIS A 151 4.75 2.86 0.32
CA HIS A 151 3.35 3.23 0.15
C HIS A 151 2.56 3.28 1.47
N THR A 152 3.10 2.71 2.54
CA THR A 152 2.39 2.52 3.82
C THR A 152 1.87 3.83 4.42
N ARG A 153 2.68 4.90 4.48
CA ARG A 153 2.23 6.20 5.03
C ARG A 153 1.04 6.78 4.28
N ARG A 154 1.09 6.79 2.94
CA ARG A 154 -0.01 7.33 2.13
C ARG A 154 -1.25 6.46 2.23
N ALA A 155 -1.08 5.14 2.20
CA ALA A 155 -2.19 4.21 2.38
C ALA A 155 -2.90 4.45 3.72
N LEU A 156 -2.16 4.45 4.83
CA LEU A 156 -2.71 4.70 6.17
C LEU A 156 -3.47 6.02 6.22
N TYR A 157 -2.86 7.10 5.73
CA TYR A 157 -3.47 8.42 5.69
C TYR A 157 -4.80 8.41 4.91
N VAL A 158 -4.84 7.84 3.70
CA VAL A 158 -6.06 7.78 2.88
C VAL A 158 -7.16 6.98 3.58
N TRP A 159 -6.83 5.80 4.10
CA TRP A 159 -7.80 4.92 4.73
C TRP A 159 -8.40 5.54 6.00
N GLN A 160 -7.61 6.25 6.81
CA GLN A 160 -8.11 7.00 7.96
C GLN A 160 -9.09 8.12 7.55
N LYS A 161 -8.83 8.79 6.41
CA LYS A 161 -9.75 9.82 5.89
C LYS A 161 -11.03 9.23 5.31
N VAL A 162 -10.93 8.15 4.54
CA VAL A 162 -12.07 7.47 3.92
C VAL A 162 -12.99 6.85 4.99
N LEU A 163 -12.41 6.18 6.00
CA LEU A 163 -13.17 5.61 7.13
C LEU A 163 -13.54 6.64 8.22
N LYS A 164 -13.08 7.88 8.09
CA LYS A 164 -13.34 8.99 9.03
C LYS A 164 -12.99 8.66 10.48
N ARG A 165 -11.93 7.88 10.70
CA ARG A 165 -11.41 7.51 12.02
C ARG A 165 -9.91 7.24 11.97
N GLN A 166 -9.25 7.27 13.12
CA GLN A 166 -7.84 6.91 13.25
C GLN A 166 -7.68 5.57 13.93
N ASP A 167 -8.45 5.33 14.99
CA ASP A 167 -8.37 4.10 15.77
C ASP A 167 -8.84 2.87 14.98
N GLY A 168 -8.12 1.76 15.17
CA GLY A 168 -8.41 0.49 14.51
C GLY A 168 -8.01 0.44 13.04
N ILE A 169 -7.18 1.38 12.57
CA ILE A 169 -6.61 1.37 11.22
C ILE A 169 -5.10 1.44 11.37
N TYR A 170 -4.43 0.38 10.93
CA TYR A 170 -2.99 0.21 11.08
C TYR A 170 -2.35 -0.05 9.72
N ALA A 171 -1.06 0.18 9.61
CA ALA A 171 -0.27 -0.20 8.44
C ALA A 171 0.63 -1.39 8.76
N SER A 172 0.89 -2.22 7.75
CA SER A 172 2.01 -3.14 7.79
C SER A 172 2.76 -3.14 6.47
N ALA A 173 4.04 -2.81 6.56
CA ALA A 173 4.94 -2.82 5.43
C ALA A 173 5.25 -4.26 5.01
N ALA A 174 5.25 -4.53 3.70
CA ALA A 174 5.71 -5.80 3.18
C ALA A 174 7.24 -5.90 3.34
N ASP A 175 7.71 -6.71 4.28
CA ASP A 175 9.14 -6.86 4.59
C ASP A 175 9.97 -7.25 3.36
N SER A 176 9.42 -8.13 2.51
CA SER A 176 10.07 -8.61 1.30
C SER A 176 9.93 -7.65 0.09
N ASP A 177 9.31 -6.48 0.27
CA ASP A 177 9.29 -5.42 -0.75
C ASP A 177 10.71 -4.88 -0.96
N PRO A 178 11.15 -4.65 -2.22
CA PRO A 178 12.53 -4.29 -2.52
C PRO A 178 12.91 -2.85 -2.17
N PHE A 179 11.95 -2.00 -1.78
CA PHE A 179 12.27 -0.63 -1.37
C PHE A 179 13.14 -0.64 -0.12
N ASP A 180 14.27 0.06 -0.21
CA ASP A 180 15.24 0.23 0.87
C ASP A 180 15.23 1.70 1.30
N PRO A 181 14.64 2.03 2.46
CA PRO A 181 14.57 3.41 2.93
C PRO A 181 15.97 4.02 3.16
N ASP A 182 16.99 3.21 3.43
CA ASP A 182 18.36 3.64 3.71
C ASP A 182 19.24 3.73 2.46
N SER A 183 18.74 3.35 1.28
CA SER A 183 19.54 3.40 0.05
C SER A 183 18.76 3.63 -1.25
N TRP A 184 17.50 4.07 -1.19
CA TRP A 184 16.62 4.22 -2.36
C TRP A 184 17.22 5.06 -3.51
N TRP A 185 18.12 6.00 -3.21
CA TRP A 185 18.75 6.87 -4.22
C TRP A 185 19.76 6.15 -5.11
N THR A 186 20.12 4.91 -4.79
CA THR A 186 21.00 4.08 -5.63
C THR A 186 20.23 3.33 -6.72
N ASP A 187 18.89 3.32 -6.67
CA ASP A 187 18.03 2.60 -7.61
C ASP A 187 16.99 3.54 -8.27
N GLY A 188 17.04 3.65 -9.60
CA GLY A 188 16.15 4.53 -10.36
C GLY A 188 14.66 4.20 -10.24
N ARG A 189 14.28 2.95 -9.95
CA ARG A 189 12.90 2.54 -9.65
C ARG A 189 12.47 3.11 -8.30
N GLN A 190 13.32 3.01 -7.28
CA GLN A 190 13.01 3.49 -5.93
C GLN A 190 12.95 5.00 -5.83
N ILE A 191 13.82 5.72 -6.57
CA ILE A 191 13.71 7.18 -6.74
C ILE A 191 12.32 7.56 -7.26
N ARG A 192 11.83 6.88 -8.31
CA ARG A 192 10.50 7.17 -8.86
C ARG A 192 9.38 6.85 -7.87
N GLN A 193 9.50 5.77 -7.12
CA GLN A 193 8.53 5.40 -6.08
C GLN A 193 8.46 6.52 -5.02
N LEU A 194 9.60 6.93 -4.46
CA LEU A 194 9.65 7.97 -3.43
C LEU A 194 9.07 9.30 -3.92
N LEU A 195 9.51 9.78 -5.10
CA LEU A 195 9.01 11.03 -5.67
C LEU A 195 7.49 10.98 -5.95
N ALA A 196 6.99 9.84 -6.45
CA ALA A 196 5.57 9.65 -6.70
C ALA A 196 4.75 9.69 -5.40
N GLU A 197 5.23 9.06 -4.33
CA GLU A 197 4.53 9.05 -3.03
C GLU A 197 4.47 10.43 -2.39
N TYR A 198 5.57 11.17 -2.38
CA TYR A 198 5.56 12.55 -1.88
C TYR A 198 4.65 13.46 -2.72
N GLY A 199 4.72 13.33 -4.05
CA GLY A 199 3.82 14.05 -4.95
C GLY A 199 2.35 13.73 -4.68
N ALA A 200 2.03 12.45 -4.47
CA ALA A 200 0.68 11.99 -4.17
C ALA A 200 0.20 12.46 -2.79
N LEU A 201 1.05 12.45 -1.76
CA LEU A 201 0.73 12.97 -0.43
C LEU A 201 0.38 14.46 -0.49
N ILE A 202 1.21 15.27 -1.17
CA ILE A 202 0.96 16.71 -1.36
C ILE A 202 -0.36 16.91 -2.11
N TYR A 203 -0.57 16.18 -3.20
CA TYR A 203 -1.81 16.25 -3.98
C TYR A 203 -3.04 15.91 -3.13
N TYR A 204 -2.99 14.86 -2.32
CA TYR A 204 -4.10 14.44 -1.46
C TYR A 204 -4.37 15.43 -0.32
N MET A 205 -3.33 15.99 0.31
CA MET A 205 -3.49 17.04 1.32
C MET A 205 -4.20 18.28 0.76
N TRP A 206 -3.92 18.62 -0.51
CA TRP A 206 -4.53 19.77 -1.17
C TRP A 206 -5.94 19.47 -1.69
N ARG A 207 -6.11 18.39 -2.47
CA ARG A 207 -7.34 18.12 -3.22
C ARG A 207 -8.42 17.42 -2.39
N ARG A 208 -8.03 16.65 -1.37
CA ARG A 208 -8.92 15.88 -0.49
C ARG A 208 -9.98 15.06 -1.24
N PRO A 209 -9.56 14.13 -2.12
CA PRO A 209 -10.46 13.38 -2.99
C PRO A 209 -11.51 12.50 -2.29
N TRP A 210 -11.40 12.28 -0.96
CA TRP A 210 -12.36 11.53 -0.16
C TRP A 210 -13.58 12.35 0.32
N GLU A 211 -13.62 13.66 0.06
CA GLU A 211 -14.73 14.55 0.46
C GLU A 211 -15.85 14.66 -0.58
N THR A 212 -15.73 13.99 -1.72
CA THR A 212 -16.71 14.03 -2.84
C THR A 212 -17.92 13.12 -2.65
#